data_AF-A0AAN2A3H2-F1
#
_entry.id   AF-A0AAN2A3H2-F1
#
_cell.length_a   1.000
_cell.length_b   1.000
_cell.length_c   1.000
_cell.angle_alpha   90.00
_cell.angle_beta   90.00
_cell.angle_gamma   90.00
#
_symmetry.space_group_name_H-M   'P 1'
#
loop_
_entity.id
_entity.type
_entity.pdbx_description
1 polymer ?
#
loop_
_entity_poly.entity_id
_entity_poly.type
_entity_poly.pdbx_seq_one_letter_code
_entity_poly.pdbx_strand_id
1 'polypeptide(L)'
;MSAVFEARDTFRAAWPISHYGKLDNVFYHAVRFVAPRVSKEFTQRRARSIYEGTARRIDSEEMDALREAEQQQARIEATELRARLALLDEKIASFSTAVPGETMES
;
A
#
# COMPACT_ATOMS: atom_id res chain seq x y z
N MET A 1 -9.01 -20.57 4.88
CA MET A 1 -8.55 -19.74 3.74
C MET A 1 -7.16 -20.27 3.35
N SER A 2 -6.85 -20.48 2.06
CA SER A 2 -5.52 -21.02 1.70
C SER A 2 -4.45 -19.96 1.96
N ALA A 3 -3.34 -20.32 2.60
CA ALA A 3 -2.23 -19.41 2.91
C ALA A 3 -1.70 -18.66 1.66
N VAL A 4 -1.85 -19.26 0.47
CA VAL A 4 -1.51 -18.64 -0.81
C VAL A 4 -2.40 -17.44 -1.13
N PHE A 5 -3.71 -17.52 -0.86
CA PHE A 5 -4.62 -16.41 -1.12
C PHE A 5 -4.41 -15.29 -0.11
N GLU A 6 -4.16 -15.63 1.16
CA GLU A 6 -3.78 -14.64 2.17
C GLU A 6 -2.50 -13.91 1.74
N ALA A 7 -1.44 -14.64 1.39
CA ALA A 7 -0.18 -14.05 0.92
C ALA A 7 -0.39 -13.14 -0.30
N ARG A 8 -1.21 -13.57 -1.26
CA ARG A 8 -1.54 -12.80 -2.46
C ARG A 8 -2.18 -11.46 -2.12
N ASP A 9 -3.17 -11.49 -1.24
CA ASP A 9 -3.96 -10.31 -0.90
C ASP A 9 -3.11 -9.36 -0.03
N THR A 10 -2.36 -9.88 0.96
CA THR A 10 -1.37 -9.11 1.74
C THR A 10 -0.30 -8.49 0.84
N PHE A 11 0.23 -9.23 -0.15
CA PHE A 11 1.22 -8.70 -1.08
C PHE A 11 0.65 -7.49 -1.86
N ARG A 12 -0.59 -7.59 -2.34
CA ARG A 12 -1.25 -6.52 -3.10
C ARG A 12 -1.53 -5.29 -2.24
N ALA A 13 -1.84 -5.50 -0.96
CA ALA A 13 -2.00 -4.42 0.01
C ALA A 13 -0.67 -3.75 0.36
N ALA A 14 0.42 -4.51 0.49
CA ALA A 14 1.76 -3.99 0.75
C ALA A 14 2.34 -3.17 -0.41
N TRP A 15 2.06 -3.56 -1.66
CA TRP A 15 2.53 -2.84 -2.86
C TRP A 15 1.37 -2.57 -3.84
N PRO A 16 0.49 -1.60 -3.53
CA PRO A 16 -0.64 -1.29 -4.37
C PRO A 16 -0.18 -0.70 -5.70
N ILE A 17 -0.66 -1.25 -6.82
CA ILE A 17 -0.23 -0.84 -8.17
C ILE A 17 -0.45 0.65 -8.42
N SER A 18 -1.44 1.27 -7.77
CA SER A 18 -1.72 2.70 -7.83
C SER A 18 -0.55 3.57 -7.36
N HIS A 19 0.26 3.11 -6.41
CA HIS A 19 1.42 3.86 -5.88
C HIS A 19 2.68 3.63 -6.73
N TYR A 20 2.82 2.46 -7.36
CA TYR A 20 4.05 2.05 -8.07
C TYR A 20 3.95 2.17 -9.60
N GLY A 21 2.74 2.34 -10.14
CA GLY A 21 2.44 2.56 -11.55
C GLY A 21 2.54 1.31 -12.44
N LYS A 22 3.67 0.59 -12.39
CA LYS A 22 3.94 -0.61 -13.20
C LYS A 22 4.19 -1.83 -12.32
N LEU A 23 3.79 -3.01 -12.80
CA LEU A 23 4.02 -4.27 -12.10
C LEU A 23 5.51 -4.57 -11.88
N ASP A 24 6.38 -4.20 -12.82
CA ASP A 24 7.82 -4.41 -12.65
C ASP A 24 8.38 -3.60 -11.45
N ASN A 25 7.85 -2.40 -11.22
CA ASN A 25 8.20 -1.60 -10.05
C ASN A 25 7.72 -2.28 -8.76
N VAL A 26 6.48 -2.79 -8.76
CA VAL A 26 5.93 -3.55 -7.63
C VAL A 26 6.87 -4.72 -7.27
N PHE A 27 7.27 -5.54 -8.25
CA PHE A 27 8.16 -6.67 -8.00
C PHE A 27 9.57 -6.25 -7.60
N TYR A 28 10.11 -5.18 -8.19
CA TYR A 28 11.40 -4.63 -7.80
C TYR A 28 11.41 -4.19 -6.34
N HIS A 29 10.42 -3.39 -5.91
CA HIS A 29 10.31 -2.90 -4.54
C HIS A 29 10.02 -4.02 -3.54
N ALA A 30 9.16 -4.97 -3.91
CA ALA A 30 8.88 -6.13 -3.07
C ALA A 30 10.14 -6.98 -2.83
N VAL A 31 10.92 -7.28 -3.88
CA VAL A 31 12.17 -8.03 -3.73
C VAL A 31 13.16 -7.28 -2.85
N ARG A 32 13.35 -5.97 -3.07
CA ARG A 32 14.26 -5.15 -2.26
C ARG A 32 13.87 -5.14 -0.78
N PHE A 33 12.58 -5.21 -0.49
CA PHE A 33 12.08 -5.24 0.89
C PHE A 33 12.19 -6.62 1.53
N VAL A 34 11.74 -7.67 0.83
CA VAL A 34 11.59 -9.01 1.39
C VAL A 34 12.91 -9.78 1.44
N ALA A 35 13.76 -9.65 0.42
CA ALA A 35 15.02 -10.40 0.34
C ALA A 35 15.92 -10.31 1.59
N PRO A 36 16.13 -9.14 2.24
CA PRO A 36 16.93 -9.08 3.48
C PRO A 36 16.22 -9.61 4.73
N ARG A 37 14.93 -9.96 4.64
CA ARG A 37 14.09 -10.42 5.77
C ARG A 37 13.83 -11.92 5.77
N VAL A 38 14.24 -12.61 4.73
CA VAL A 38 14.07 -14.05 4.59
C VAL A 38 15.43 -14.72 4.41
N SER A 39 15.54 -15.96 4.87
CA SER A 39 16.75 -16.76 4.76
C SER A 39 16.99 -17.28 3.34
N LYS A 40 15.92 -17.52 2.58
CA LYS A 40 15.96 -18.06 1.22
C LYS A 40 16.03 -16.96 0.18
N GLU A 41 16.61 -17.28 -0.97
CA GLU A 41 16.65 -16.35 -2.10
C GLU A 41 15.23 -15.95 -2.54
N PHE A 42 14.92 -14.66 -2.40
CA PHE A 42 13.66 -14.08 -2.83
C PHE A 42 13.84 -13.32 -4.16
N THR A 43 13.24 -13.85 -5.22
CA THR A 43 13.42 -13.35 -6.59
C THR A 43 12.15 -12.67 -7.12
N GLN A 44 12.27 -11.89 -8.21
CA GLN A 44 11.09 -11.30 -8.87
C GLN A 44 10.10 -12.36 -9.36
N ARG A 45 10.60 -13.52 -9.80
CA ARG A 45 9.75 -14.67 -10.18
C ARG A 45 8.94 -15.17 -8.99
N ARG A 46 9.58 -15.26 -7.80
CA ARG A 46 8.90 -15.66 -6.57
C ARG A 46 7.84 -14.63 -6.18
N ALA A 47 8.20 -13.35 -6.18
CA ALA A 47 7.28 -12.24 -5.92
C ALA A 47 6.05 -12.29 -6.85
N ARG A 48 6.26 -12.48 -8.16
CA ARG A 48 5.17 -12.62 -9.14
C ARG A 48 4.26 -13.81 -8.83
N SER A 49 4.82 -14.98 -8.51
CA SER A 49 4.02 -16.16 -8.18
C SER A 49 3.12 -15.97 -6.95
N ILE A 50 3.57 -15.18 -5.97
CA ILE A 50 2.78 -14.83 -4.79
C ILE A 50 1.69 -13.83 -5.20
N TYR A 51 2.05 -12.77 -5.92
CA TYR A 51 1.13 -11.73 -6.40
C TYR A 51 -0.02 -12.27 -7.28
N GLU A 52 0.26 -13.30 -8.09
CA GLU A 52 -0.73 -13.96 -8.93
C GLU A 52 -1.53 -15.04 -8.16
N GLY A 53 -1.04 -15.48 -7.01
CA GLY A 53 -1.61 -16.59 -6.25
C GLY A 53 -1.33 -17.97 -6.85
N THR A 54 -0.30 -18.08 -7.68
CA THR A 54 0.13 -19.32 -8.37
C THR A 54 1.21 -20.08 -7.60
N ALA A 55 1.72 -19.51 -6.50
CA ALA A 55 2.67 -20.16 -5.61
C ALA A 55 2.09 -21.43 -4.98
N ARG A 56 2.84 -22.54 -5.03
CA ARG A 56 2.44 -23.82 -4.44
C ARG A 56 2.38 -23.79 -2.91
N ARG A 57 3.29 -23.05 -2.28
CA ARG A 57 3.41 -22.86 -0.83
C ARG A 57 3.92 -21.46 -0.54
N ILE A 58 3.67 -20.99 0.66
CA ILE A 58 4.24 -19.76 1.21
C ILE A 58 4.96 -20.13 2.50
N ASP A 59 6.22 -19.73 2.61
CA ASP A 59 7.01 -19.98 3.81
C ASP A 59 6.63 -18.95 4.89
N SER A 60 6.79 -19.30 6.18
CA SER A 60 6.40 -18.41 7.28
C SER A 60 7.16 -17.08 7.27
N GLU A 61 8.47 -17.11 6.98
CA GLU A 61 9.29 -15.90 6.85
C GLU A 61 8.79 -14.97 5.75
N GLU A 62 8.32 -15.53 4.62
CA GLU A 62 7.72 -14.74 3.55
C GLU A 62 6.43 -14.09 4.04
N MET A 63 5.55 -14.83 4.72
CA MET A 63 4.32 -14.26 5.28
C MET A 63 4.59 -13.15 6.28
N ASP A 64 5.55 -13.32 7.18
CA ASP A 64 5.89 -12.31 8.18
C ASP A 64 6.46 -11.04 7.53
N ALA A 65 7.33 -11.20 6.52
CA ALA A 65 7.83 -10.06 5.73
C ALA A 65 6.71 -9.34 4.95
N LEU A 66 5.73 -10.06 4.41
CA LEU A 66 4.58 -9.47 3.72
C LEU A 66 3.70 -8.66 4.68
N ARG A 67 3.43 -9.19 5.87
CA ARG A 67 2.65 -8.49 6.91
C ARG A 67 3.37 -7.25 7.42
N GLU A 68 4.70 -7.31 7.58
CA GLU A 68 5.49 -6.13 7.92
C GLU A 68 5.38 -5.06 6.83
N ALA A 69 5.47 -5.46 5.56
CA ALA A 69 5.35 -4.55 4.43
C ALA A 69 3.95 -3.92 4.35
N GLU A 70 2.89 -4.70 4.55
CA GLU A 70 1.50 -4.21 4.60
C GLU A 70 1.32 -3.17 5.71
N GLN A 71 1.85 -3.41 6.90
CA GLN A 71 1.80 -2.45 7.99
C GLN A 71 2.56 -1.15 7.67
N GLN A 72 3.71 -1.24 7.01
CA GLN A 72 4.45 -0.05 6.58
C GLN A 72 3.67 0.74 5.53
N GLN A 73 3.08 0.07 4.57
CA GLN A 73 2.26 0.71 3.53
C GLN A 73 1.02 1.37 4.14
N ALA A 74 0.35 0.72 5.09
CA ALA A 74 -0.79 1.31 5.79
C ALA A 74 -0.41 2.59 6.57
N ARG A 75 0.82 2.66 7.13
CA ARG A 75 1.33 3.89 7.77
C ARG A 75 1.57 5.01 6.77
N ILE A 76 2.10 4.69 5.59
CA ILE A 76 2.30 5.65 4.49
C ILE A 76 0.94 6.18 4.04
N GLU A 77 0.00 5.30 3.74
CA GLU A 77 -1.35 5.65 3.30
C GLU A 77 -2.06 6.51 4.35
N ALA A 78 -2.00 6.16 5.63
CA ALA A 78 -2.58 6.98 6.70
C ALA A 78 -1.99 8.39 6.76
N THR A 79 -0.71 8.55 6.44
CA THR A 79 -0.03 9.85 6.40
C THR A 79 -0.49 10.67 5.19
N GLU A 80 -0.53 10.05 4.01
CA GLU A 80 -1.00 10.69 2.77
C GLU A 80 -2.47 11.11 2.85
N LEU A 81 -3.32 10.26 3.42
CA LEU A 81 -4.74 10.56 3.63
C LEU A 81 -4.92 11.75 4.57
N ARG A 82 -4.15 11.83 5.67
CA ARG A 82 -4.19 12.99 6.58
C ARG A 82 -3.72 14.27 5.89
N ALA A 83 -2.66 14.20 5.09
CA ALA A 83 -2.19 15.35 4.33
C ALA A 83 -3.25 15.82 3.32
N ARG A 84 -3.92 14.88 2.65
CA ARG A 84 -5.01 15.18 1.73
C ARG A 84 -6.21 15.82 2.43
N LEU A 85 -6.59 15.32 3.61
CA LEU A 85 -7.65 15.92 4.42
C LEU A 85 -7.30 17.37 4.78
N ALA A 86 -6.08 17.63 5.27
CA ALA A 86 -5.65 18.99 5.61
C ALA A 86 -5.73 19.96 4.42
N LEU A 87 -5.34 19.52 3.21
CA LEU A 87 -5.47 20.33 1.99
C LEU A 87 -6.92 20.58 1.58
N LEU A 88 -7.83 19.64 1.85
CA LEU A 88 -9.26 19.84 1.59
C LEU A 88 -9.85 20.83 2.59
N ASP A 89 -9.49 20.72 3.86
CA ASP A 89 -9.91 21.64 4.91
C ASP A 89 -9.46 23.08 4.62
N GLU A 90 -8.22 23.27 4.15
CA GLU A 90 -7.71 24.59 3.73
C GLU A 90 -8.50 25.16 2.53
N LYS A 91 -8.86 24.32 1.56
CA LYS A 91 -9.68 24.74 0.40
C LYS A 91 -11.08 25.16 0.84
N ILE A 92 -11.69 24.42 1.76
CA ILE A 92 -13.01 24.77 2.30
C ILE A 92 -12.93 26.09 3.07
N ALA A 93 -11.94 26.25 3.95
CA ALA A 93 -11.76 27.46 4.74
C ALA A 93 -11.51 28.69 3.85
N SER A 94 -10.65 28.58 2.84
CA SER A 94 -10.38 29.69 1.92
C SER A 94 -11.63 30.11 1.13
N PHE A 95 -12.47 29.17 0.70
CA PHE A 95 -13.76 29.48 0.07
C PHE A 95 -14.72 30.18 1.03
N SER A 96 -14.85 29.71 2.27
CA SER A 96 -15.69 30.36 3.29
C SER A 96 -15.23 31.79 3.62
N THR A 97 -13.92 32.07 3.59
CA THR A 97 -13.41 33.43 3.76
C THR A 97 -13.57 34.33 2.52
N ALA A 98 -13.64 33.73 1.32
CA ALA A 98 -13.81 34.44 0.05
C ALA A 98 -15.27 34.84 -0.22
N VAL A 99 -16.24 34.33 0.55
CA VAL A 99 -17.64 34.76 0.55
C VAL A 99 -17.95 35.58 1.80
N PRO A 100 -17.46 36.83 1.94
CA PRO A 100 -18.03 37.77 2.89
C PRO A 100 -19.30 38.36 2.24
N GLY A 101 -20.45 37.69 2.36
CA GLY A 101 -21.69 38.25 1.80
C GLY A 101 -22.90 37.36 1.56
N GLU A 102 -23.02 36.18 2.16
CA GLU A 102 -24.35 35.65 2.45
C GLU A 102 -24.55 35.72 3.96
N THR A 103 -24.86 36.94 4.41
CA THR A 103 -25.86 37.12 5.45
C THR A 103 -27.02 36.20 5.09
N MET A 104 -27.14 35.10 5.83
CA MET A 104 -28.35 34.30 5.87
C MET A 104 -29.43 35.25 6.44
N GLU A 105 -30.12 35.97 5.56
CA GLU A 105 -31.26 36.79 5.92
C GLU A 105 -32.43 35.89 6.32
N SER A 106 -32.95 36.18 7.52
CA SER A 106 -34.28 35.86 8.08
C SER A 106 -34.56 34.43 8.55
#